data_AF-A0A453M0E9-F1
#
_entry.id   AF-A0A453M0E9-F1
#
_cell.length_a   1.000
_cell.length_b   1.000
_cell.length_c   1.000
_cell.angle_alpha   90.00
_cell.angle_beta   90.00
_cell.angle_gamma   90.00
#
_symmetry.space_group_name_H-M   'P 1'
#
loop_
_entity.id
_entity.type
_entity.pdbx_description
1 polymer ?
#
loop_
_entity_poly.entity_id
_entity_poly.type
_entity_poly.pdbx_seq_one_letter_code
_entity_poly.pdbx_strand_id
1 'polypeptide(L)'
;MLTPAEVLCKSYPSEFISYFHYCRSLRFEDRPDYSYLKKLFRDVFVREGYQFDYVFDWTALKYPHMSSSNKLVRQPSGRLAGVG
;
A
#
# COMPACT_ATOMS: atom_id res chain seq x y z
N MET A 1 10.34 19.63 15.87
CA MET A 1 9.85 19.73 14.47
C MET A 1 8.86 18.61 14.23
N LEU A 2 7.70 18.90 13.63
CA LEU A 2 6.79 17.86 13.15
C LEU A 2 7.09 17.63 11.66
N THR A 3 7.51 16.43 11.29
CA THR A 3 7.71 16.08 9.88
C THR A 3 6.34 16.02 9.17
N PRO A 4 6.10 16.80 8.10
CA PRO A 4 4.86 16.73 7.33
C PRO A 4 4.63 15.31 6.79
N ALA A 5 3.36 14.91 6.64
CA ALA A 5 3.03 13.56 6.17
C ALA A 5 3.56 13.31 4.76
N GLU A 6 3.59 14.35 3.93
CA GLU A 6 4.12 14.38 2.56
C GLU A 6 5.62 14.09 2.51
N VAL A 7 6.36 14.61 3.50
CA VAL A 7 7.80 14.37 3.61
C VAL A 7 8.07 12.97 4.14
N LEU A 8 7.32 12.54 5.16
CA LEU A 8 7.44 11.21 5.77
C LEU A 8 7.12 10.09 4.77
N CYS A 9 6.06 10.27 3.99
CA CYS A 9 5.55 9.24 3.06
C CYS A 9 6.06 9.46 1.63
N LYS A 10 7.10 10.28 1.45
CA LYS A 10 7.71 10.48 0.12
C LYS A 10 8.10 9.13 -0.45
N SER A 11 7.75 8.89 -1.73
CA SER A 11 7.96 7.62 -2.48
C SER A 11 7.11 6.41 -2.09
N TYR A 12 6.14 6.57 -1.18
CA TYR A 12 5.13 5.56 -0.86
C TYR A 12 3.77 5.93 -1.49
N PRO A 13 2.82 4.97 -1.60
CA PRO A 13 1.47 5.25 -2.10
C PRO A 13 0.81 6.43 -1.34
N SER A 14 0.06 7.26 -2.06
CA SER A 14 -0.55 8.47 -1.50
C SER A 14 -1.59 8.17 -0.41
N GLU A 15 -2.14 6.97 -0.39
CA GLU A 15 -3.08 6.50 0.62
C GLU A 15 -2.46 6.52 2.05
N PHE A 16 -1.14 6.39 2.19
CA PHE A 16 -0.46 6.59 3.47
C PHE A 16 -0.56 8.04 3.95
N ILE A 17 -0.43 9.02 3.05
CA ILE A 17 -0.61 10.45 3.37
C ILE A 17 -2.06 10.70 3.80
N SER A 18 -3.03 10.18 3.03
CA SER A 18 -4.46 10.28 3.35
C SER A 18 -4.80 9.67 4.70
N TYR A 19 -4.18 8.54 5.07
CA TYR A 19 -4.31 7.92 6.38
C TYR A 19 -3.83 8.86 7.51
N PHE A 20 -2.62 9.40 7.39
CA PHE A 20 -2.07 10.30 8.41
C PHE A 20 -2.88 11.58 8.57
N HIS A 21 -3.32 12.19 7.46
CA HIS A 21 -4.18 13.37 7.50
C HIS A 21 -5.52 13.08 8.15
N TYR A 22 -6.14 11.94 7.81
CA TYR A 22 -7.37 11.51 8.46
C TYR A 22 -7.18 11.38 9.98
N CYS A 23 -6.19 10.62 10.43
CA CYS A 23 -5.93 10.42 11.85
C CYS A 23 -5.65 11.73 12.60
N ARG A 24 -4.94 12.68 11.97
CA ARG A 24 -4.64 14.00 12.56
C ARG A 24 -5.83 14.96 12.56
N SER A 25 -6.83 14.73 11.69
CA SER A 25 -8.05 15.53 11.63
C SER A 25 -9.13 15.10 12.63
N LEU A 26 -9.01 13.92 13.23
CA LEU A 26 -9.94 13.43 14.24
C LEU A 26 -9.89 14.31 15.49
N ARG A 27 -11.06 14.72 15.96
CA ARG A 27 -11.22 15.37 17.27
C ARG A 27 -11.28 14.32 18.37
N PHE A 28 -11.15 14.76 19.62
CA PHE A 28 -11.10 13.88 20.79
C PHE A 28 -12.29 12.89 20.89
N GLU A 29 -13.49 13.34 20.54
CA GLU A 29 -14.71 12.52 20.62
C GLU A 29 -15.12 11.87 19.29
N ASP A 30 -14.39 12.17 18.20
CA ASP A 30 -14.73 11.61 16.90
C ASP A 30 -14.50 10.09 16.91
N ARG A 31 -15.46 9.35 16.38
CA ARG A 31 -15.31 7.91 16.13
C ARG A 31 -14.63 7.72 14.78
N PRO A 32 -13.48 7.01 14.71
CA PRO A 32 -12.83 6.76 13.44
C PRO A 32 -13.71 5.94 12.48
N ASP A 33 -13.71 6.32 11.21
CA ASP A 33 -14.28 5.55 10.11
C ASP A 33 -13.28 4.47 9.70
N TYR A 34 -13.31 3.36 10.44
CA TYR A 34 -12.47 2.20 10.15
C TYR A 34 -12.75 1.57 8.78
N SER A 35 -13.95 1.76 8.23
CA SER A 35 -14.31 1.24 6.92
C SER A 35 -13.57 2.00 5.82
N TYR A 36 -13.52 3.34 5.91
CA TYR A 36 -12.71 4.18 5.05
C TYR A 36 -11.22 3.85 5.14
N LEU A 37 -10.67 3.78 6.37
CA LEU A 37 -9.25 3.50 6.57
C LEU A 37 -8.82 2.13 6.02
N LYS A 38 -9.63 1.08 6.22
CA LYS A 38 -9.38 -0.23 5.62
C LYS A 38 -9.49 -0.19 4.10
N LYS A 39 -10.42 0.60 3.57
CA LYS A 39 -10.61 0.75 2.12
C LYS A 39 -9.38 1.35 1.45
N LEU A 40 -8.78 2.40 2.03
CA LEU A 40 -7.55 3.01 1.50
C LEU A 40 -6.49 1.96 1.17
N PHE A 41 -6.14 1.11 2.12
CA PHE A 41 -5.09 0.10 1.92
C PHE A 41 -5.54 -1.07 1.05
N ARG A 42 -6.82 -1.48 1.14
CA ARG A 42 -7.36 -2.53 0.27
C ARG A 42 -7.31 -2.11 -1.19
N ASP A 43 -7.64 -0.86 -1.50
CA ASP A 43 -7.66 -0.37 -2.88
C ASP A 43 -6.23 -0.33 -3.45
N VAL A 44 -5.21 0.03 -2.65
CA VAL A 44 -3.78 -0.14 -3.02
C VAL A 44 -3.45 -1.61 -3.24
N PHE A 45 -3.83 -2.48 -2.31
CA PHE A 45 -3.53 -3.91 -2.36
C PHE A 45 -4.04 -4.56 -3.66
N VAL A 46 -5.28 -4.26 -4.04
CA VAL A 46 -5.88 -4.73 -5.29
C VAL A 46 -5.21 -4.10 -6.51
N ARG A 47 -4.93 -2.79 -6.48
CA ARG A 47 -4.27 -2.08 -7.60
C ARG A 47 -2.88 -2.62 -7.91
N GLU A 48 -2.12 -3.02 -6.89
CA GLU A 48 -0.80 -3.64 -7.03
C GLU A 48 -0.87 -5.14 -7.40
N GLY A 49 -2.08 -5.71 -7.47
CA GLY A 49 -2.31 -7.09 -7.92
C GLY A 49 -2.09 -8.16 -6.85
N TYR A 50 -2.00 -7.79 -5.57
CA TYR A 50 -1.82 -8.76 -4.49
C TYR A 50 -3.05 -9.64 -4.27
N GLN A 51 -2.81 -10.88 -3.83
CA GLN A 51 -3.85 -11.84 -3.48
C GLN A 51 -3.99 -11.95 -1.97
N PHE A 52 -5.23 -12.05 -1.48
CA PHE A 52 -5.49 -12.20 -0.05
C PHE A 52 -5.32 -13.67 0.38
N ASP A 53 -4.09 -14.17 0.29
CA ASP A 53 -3.70 -15.57 0.48
C ASP A 53 -3.06 -15.84 1.86
N TYR A 54 -2.93 -14.81 2.69
CA TYR A 54 -2.25 -14.85 4.00
C TYR A 54 -0.77 -15.27 3.92
N VAL A 55 -0.13 -15.12 2.76
CA VAL A 55 1.31 -15.32 2.58
C VAL A 55 2.04 -13.99 2.83
N PHE A 56 2.65 -13.89 4.00
CA PHE A 56 3.52 -12.80 4.41
C PHE A 56 5.00 -13.14 4.18
N ASP A 57 5.87 -12.14 4.27
CA ASP A 57 7.32 -12.30 4.12
C ASP A 57 7.88 -13.40 5.04
N TRP A 58 7.46 -13.41 6.32
CA TRP A 58 7.93 -14.42 7.28
C TRP A 58 7.30 -15.81 7.08
N THR A 59 6.18 -15.93 6.37
CA THR A 59 5.60 -17.25 6.03
C THR A 59 6.22 -17.82 4.76
N ALA A 60 6.56 -16.97 3.79
CA ALA A 60 7.23 -17.38 2.55
C ALA A 60 8.63 -17.96 2.83
N LEU A 61 9.34 -17.41 3.81
CA LEU A 61 10.64 -17.95 4.26
C LEU A 61 10.53 -19.34 4.87
N LYS A 62 9.42 -19.66 5.55
CA LYS A 62 9.19 -20.95 6.21
C LYS A 62 8.66 -22.01 5.27
N TYR A 63 7.88 -21.61 4.26
CA TYR A 63 7.23 -22.51 3.32
C TYR A 63 7.44 -22.03 1.87
N PRO A 64 8.63 -22.26 1.28
CA PRO A 64 8.98 -21.74 -0.05
C PRO A 64 8.02 -22.20 -1.17
N HIS A 65 7.37 -23.35 -0.98
CA HIS A 65 6.36 -23.89 -1.90
C HIS A 65 5.00 -23.16 -1.85
N MET A 66 4.70 -22.43 -0.77
CA MET A 66 3.49 -21.61 -0.67
C MET A 66 3.64 -20.26 -1.40
N SER A 67 4.88 -19.80 -1.62
CA SER A 67 5.18 -18.54 -2.30
C SER A 67 5.00 -18.61 -3.83
N SER A 68 4.80 -19.81 -4.39
CA SER A 68 4.75 -20.03 -5.85
C SER A 68 3.58 -19.36 -6.56
N SER A 69 2.56 -18.85 -5.84
CA SER A 69 1.45 -18.09 -6.42
C SER A 69 1.66 -16.57 -6.42
N ASN A 70 2.71 -16.05 -5.78
CA ASN A 70 2.89 -14.62 -5.56
C ASN A 70 3.88 -13.99 -6.55
N LYS A 71 3.82 -14.39 -7.83
CA LYS A 71 4.46 -13.59 -8.87
C LYS A 71 3.75 -12.25 -8.93
N LEU A 72 4.28 -11.28 -8.18
CA LEU A 72 4.22 -9.87 -8.49
C LEU A 72 4.21 -9.77 -10.02
N VAL A 73 3.05 -9.46 -10.59
CA VAL A 73 2.94 -9.09 -12.00
C VAL A 73 3.65 -7.75 -12.09
N ARG A 74 4.97 -7.81 -12.14
CA ARG A 74 5.84 -6.66 -12.33
C ARG A 74 5.62 -6.26 -13.78
N GLN A 75 4.59 -5.44 -14.01
CA GLN A 75 4.43 -4.70 -15.26
C GLN A 75 5.77 -3.99 -15.52
N PRO A 76 6.51 -4.31 -16.59
CA PRO A 76 7.64 -3.48 -16.97
C PRO A 76 7.04 -2.15 -17.42
N SER A 77 7.31 -1.08 -16.66
CA SER A 77 7.14 0.28 -17.16
C SER A 77 8.08 0.45 -18.37
N GLY A 78 7.56 0.11 -19.55
CA GLY A 78 8.24 0.26 -20.82
C GLY A 78 8.48 1.73 -21.08
N ARG A 79 9.75 2.15 -20.98
CA ARG A 79 10.25 3.31 -21.71
C ARG A 79 10.02 3.04 -23.20
N LEU A 80 9.08 3.74 -23.81
CA LEU A 80 9.06 3.88 -25.27
C LEU A 80 10.07 4.97 -25.64
N ALA A 81 11.28 4.54 -25.99
CA ALA A 81 12.13 5.26 -26.91
C ALA A 81 11.74 4.83 -28.34
N GLY A 82 11.12 5.73 -29.10
CA GLY A 82 11.09 5.74 -30.56
C GLY A 82 11.34 7.20 -30.93
N VAL A 83 12.47 7.60 -31.53
CA VAL A 83 12.91 7.31 -32.90
C VAL A 83 11.76 7.53 -33.89
N GLY A 84 11.70 8.77 -34.37
CA GLY A 84 11.02 9.27 -35.55
C GLY A 84 11.79 10.49 -36.01
#